data_AF-E5RHW0-F1
#
_entry.id   AF-E5RHW0-F1
#
_cell.length_a   1.000
_cell.length_b   1.000
_cell.length_c   1.000
_cell.angle_alpha   90.00
_cell.angle_beta   90.00
_cell.angle_gamma   90.00
#
_symmetry.space_group_name_H-M   'P 1'
#
loop_
_entity.id
_entity.type
_entity.pdbx_description
1 polymer ?
#
loop_
_entity_poly.entity_id
_entity_poly.type
_entity_poly.pdbx_seq_one_letter_code
_entity_poly.pdbx_strand_id
1 'polypeptide(L)'
;MLLRDVKALTLHYDRYTTSRRLDPIPQLKCVGGTAGCDSYTPKVIQCQNKGWDGYDVQWECKTDLDIAYKFGKTVVSCEGYESSEDQYVLRGSCGLEYNLDYTELGLQKLKESGKQHGFASFSDYYYKWSSADSCNMSGLITIVVLLGIAFVVYKLFLSDGQYSPPPYSEYPPFSHRYQRFTNSAGPPPPGFKSEFTGPQNT
;
A
#
# COMPACT_ATOMS: atom_id res chain seq x y z
N MET A 1 22.87 26.71 3.97
CA MET A 1 22.49 28.15 4.06
C MET A 1 21.24 28.23 4.92
N LEU A 2 21.06 29.26 5.76
CA LEU A 2 19.90 29.32 6.65
C LEU A 2 18.63 29.58 5.82
N LEU A 3 17.59 28.76 5.98
CA LEU A 3 16.39 28.79 5.12
C LEU A 3 15.69 30.15 5.15
N ARG A 4 15.52 30.75 6.33
CA ARG A 4 14.86 32.05 6.51
C ARG A 4 15.59 33.22 5.82
N ASP A 5 16.89 33.08 5.55
CA ASP A 5 17.71 34.11 4.90
C ASP A 5 17.68 34.01 3.35
N VAL A 6 17.06 32.95 2.81
CA VAL A 6 16.88 32.78 1.36
C VAL A 6 15.82 33.76 0.88
N LYS A 7 16.22 34.76 0.09
CA LYS A 7 15.33 35.85 -0.34
C LYS A 7 14.36 35.47 -1.46
N ALA A 8 14.82 34.66 -2.41
CA ALA A 8 14.04 34.25 -3.56
C ALA A 8 14.55 32.94 -4.16
N LEU A 9 13.67 32.24 -4.86
CA LEU A 9 13.95 31.06 -5.67
C LEU A 9 13.50 31.32 -7.11
N THR A 10 14.29 30.87 -8.07
CA THR A 10 13.90 30.81 -9.49
C THR A 10 14.01 29.36 -9.92
N LEU A 11 12.87 28.72 -10.13
CA LEU A 11 12.74 27.29 -10.32
C LEU A 11 12.32 27.02 -11.77
N HIS A 12 12.92 26.01 -12.39
CA HIS A 12 12.73 25.71 -13.81
C HIS A 12 12.20 24.28 -14.03
N TYR A 13 11.29 24.11 -14.98
CA TYR A 13 10.65 22.80 -15.24
C TYR A 13 11.62 21.74 -15.81
N ASP A 14 12.68 22.18 -16.48
CA ASP A 14 13.70 21.36 -17.15
C ASP A 14 14.95 21.13 -16.27
N ARG A 15 14.89 21.48 -14.99
CA ARG A 15 16.00 21.36 -14.04
C ARG A 15 15.63 20.53 -12.83
N TYR A 16 16.65 19.89 -12.27
CA TYR A 16 16.57 19.12 -11.03
C TYR A 16 17.17 19.91 -9.86
N THR A 17 16.74 19.58 -8.65
CA THR A 17 17.31 20.06 -7.40
C THR A 17 18.72 19.50 -7.20
N THR A 18 19.59 20.22 -6.50
CA THR A 18 20.80 19.59 -5.95
C THR A 18 20.38 18.70 -4.78
N SER A 19 20.98 17.52 -4.67
CA SER A 19 20.78 16.67 -3.49
C SER A 19 22.11 16.11 -2.97
N ARG A 20 22.14 15.81 -1.67
CA ARG A 20 23.29 15.19 -0.99
C ARG A 20 22.93 13.85 -0.35
N ARG A 21 21.72 13.74 0.21
CA ARG A 21 21.25 12.56 0.98
C ARG A 21 20.07 11.84 0.32
N LEU A 22 19.47 12.42 -0.71
CA LEU A 22 18.30 11.92 -1.42
C LEU A 22 18.61 11.87 -2.93
N ASP A 23 17.64 11.40 -3.72
CA ASP A 23 17.69 11.54 -5.17
C ASP A 23 17.28 12.97 -5.59
N PRO A 24 17.97 13.59 -6.56
CA PRO A 24 17.53 14.81 -7.22
C PRO A 24 16.09 14.71 -7.77
N ILE A 25 15.25 15.69 -7.46
CA ILE A 25 13.87 15.79 -7.95
C ILE A 25 13.73 16.98 -8.92
N PRO A 26 12.71 17.03 -9.79
CA PRO A 26 12.43 18.22 -10.59
C PRO A 26 12.24 19.46 -9.71
N GLN A 27 12.77 20.62 -10.11
CA GLN A 27 12.60 21.88 -9.37
C GLN A 27 11.15 22.37 -9.40
N LEU A 28 10.41 22.07 -10.47
CA LEU A 28 8.97 22.29 -10.58
C LEU A 28 8.27 20.97 -10.83
N LYS A 29 7.23 20.69 -10.06
CA LYS A 29 6.41 19.48 -10.22
C LYS A 29 4.92 19.80 -10.08
N CYS A 30 4.16 19.61 -11.16
CA CYS A 30 2.72 19.51 -11.04
C CYS A 30 2.36 18.19 -10.35
N VAL A 31 1.47 18.26 -9.35
CA VAL A 31 1.00 17.10 -8.56
C VAL A 31 -0.52 16.90 -8.60
N GLY A 32 -1.26 17.77 -9.28
CA GLY A 32 -2.71 17.63 -9.47
C GLY A 32 -3.43 18.93 -9.79
N GLY A 33 -4.68 19.04 -9.32
CA GLY A 33 -5.57 20.17 -9.57
C GLY A 33 -6.62 19.90 -10.66
N THR A 34 -7.65 20.74 -10.70
CA THR A 34 -8.84 20.61 -11.56
C THR A 34 -8.56 20.78 -13.06
N ALA A 35 -7.44 21.42 -13.42
CA ALA A 35 -6.99 21.48 -14.81
C ALA A 35 -6.19 20.24 -15.22
N GLY A 36 -5.61 19.50 -14.27
CA GLY A 36 -4.67 18.43 -14.57
C GLY A 36 -3.29 18.95 -15.03
N CYS A 37 -2.29 18.08 -14.96
CA CYS A 37 -0.90 18.47 -15.20
C CYS A 37 -0.50 18.54 -16.68
N ASP A 38 -1.27 17.89 -17.56
CA ASP A 38 -0.99 17.85 -19.00
C ASP A 38 -1.52 19.09 -19.75
N SER A 39 -2.40 19.88 -19.13
CA SER A 39 -3.02 21.07 -19.76
C SER A 39 -2.04 22.23 -19.95
N TYR A 40 -1.19 22.53 -18.97
CA TYR A 40 -0.18 23.57 -19.05
C TYR A 40 0.93 23.36 -18.01
N THR A 41 2.18 23.60 -18.41
CA THR A 41 3.34 23.58 -17.49
C THR A 41 4.12 24.89 -17.62
N PRO A 42 4.12 25.77 -16.58
CA PRO A 42 4.96 26.96 -16.58
C PRO A 42 6.44 26.57 -16.60
N LYS A 43 7.20 27.18 -17.53
CA LYS A 43 8.63 26.87 -17.69
C LYS A 43 9.50 27.35 -16.54
N VAL A 44 9.09 28.44 -15.90
CA VAL A 44 9.78 29.08 -14.78
C VAL A 44 8.74 29.61 -13.79
N ILE A 45 9.01 29.45 -12.50
CA ILE A 45 8.25 30.08 -11.42
C ILE A 45 9.26 30.80 -10.52
N GLN A 46 8.92 32.03 -10.12
CA GLN A 46 9.70 32.79 -9.16
C GLN A 46 8.97 32.82 -7.82
N CYS A 47 9.63 32.32 -6.77
CA CYS A 47 9.12 32.40 -5.40
C CYS A 47 9.92 33.43 -4.61
N GLN A 48 9.23 34.24 -3.82
CA GLN A 48 9.79 35.28 -2.96
C GLN A 48 9.48 34.96 -1.51
N ASN A 49 10.48 35.03 -0.65
CA ASN A 49 10.30 34.94 0.80
C ASN A 49 9.68 36.26 1.29
N LYS A 50 8.51 36.19 1.92
CA LYS A 50 7.76 37.34 2.47
C LYS A 50 7.98 37.55 3.96
N GLY A 51 8.75 36.69 4.59
CA GLY A 51 9.05 36.72 6.01
C GLY A 51 8.93 35.33 6.64
N TRP A 52 8.86 35.34 7.97
CA TRP A 52 8.62 34.16 8.78
C TRP A 52 7.53 34.49 9.81
N ASP A 53 6.78 33.48 10.26
CA ASP A 53 5.62 33.66 11.15
C ASP A 53 5.88 33.29 12.62
N GLY A 54 7.07 32.76 12.94
CA GLY A 54 7.40 32.16 14.23
C GLY A 54 7.78 30.69 14.13
N TYR A 55 7.40 30.03 13.04
CA TYR A 55 7.63 28.61 12.77
C TYR A 55 8.27 28.41 11.40
N ASP A 56 7.67 28.99 10.36
CA ASP A 56 7.96 28.67 8.96
C ASP A 56 8.22 29.91 8.08
N VAL A 57 8.84 29.66 6.92
CA VAL A 57 9.09 30.70 5.90
C VAL A 57 7.90 30.82 4.96
N GLN A 58 7.41 32.05 4.82
CA GLN A 58 6.22 32.38 4.05
C GLN A 58 6.60 32.68 2.59
N TRP A 59 6.30 31.76 1.68
CA TRP A 59 6.64 31.86 0.26
C TRP A 59 5.47 32.39 -0.57
N GLU A 60 5.69 33.44 -1.37
CA GLU A 60 4.80 33.86 -2.45
C GLU A 60 5.40 33.42 -3.79
N CYS A 61 4.72 32.53 -4.52
CA CYS A 61 5.14 32.06 -5.83
C CYS A 61 4.30 32.71 -6.93
N LYS A 62 4.99 33.21 -7.97
CA LYS A 62 4.41 33.94 -9.11
C LYS A 62 4.92 33.39 -10.44
N THR A 63 4.02 33.32 -11.41
CA THR A 63 4.30 33.04 -12.82
C THR A 63 3.20 33.62 -13.69
N ASP A 64 3.45 33.73 -14.99
CA ASP A 64 2.45 34.07 -15.98
C ASP A 64 1.69 32.80 -16.39
N LEU A 65 0.36 32.82 -16.25
CA LEU A 65 -0.54 31.75 -16.68
C LEU A 65 -1.53 32.30 -17.72
N ASP A 66 -2.15 31.40 -18.51
CA ASP A 66 -3.37 31.78 -19.23
C ASP A 66 -4.50 32.09 -18.23
N ILE A 67 -5.41 33.02 -18.56
CA ILE A 67 -6.54 33.40 -17.71
C ILE A 67 -7.46 32.21 -17.38
N ALA A 68 -7.38 31.12 -18.15
CA ALA A 68 -8.06 29.87 -17.85
C ALA A 68 -7.52 29.18 -16.59
N TYR A 69 -6.29 29.45 -16.16
CA TYR A 69 -5.61 28.72 -15.09
C TYR A 69 -5.22 29.60 -13.90
N LYS A 70 -5.13 28.97 -12.73
CA LYS A 70 -4.56 29.51 -11.50
C LYS A 70 -3.80 28.41 -10.76
N PHE A 71 -2.94 28.81 -9.82
CA PHE A 71 -2.42 27.84 -8.87
C PHE A 71 -3.51 27.47 -7.86
N GLY A 72 -3.61 26.17 -7.58
CA GLY A 72 -4.30 25.64 -6.41
C GLY A 72 -3.37 25.66 -5.19
N LYS A 73 -3.36 24.55 -4.43
CA LYS A 73 -2.33 24.32 -3.40
C LYS A 73 -0.93 24.35 -4.01
N THR A 74 0.00 25.03 -3.34
CA THR A 74 1.42 25.08 -3.71
C THR A 74 2.28 24.80 -2.48
N VAL A 75 3.39 24.10 -2.66
CA VAL A 75 4.29 23.67 -1.58
C VAL A 75 5.75 23.86 -1.99
N VAL A 76 6.47 24.71 -1.25
CA VAL A 76 7.93 24.83 -1.38
C VAL A 76 8.59 23.89 -0.37
N SER A 77 9.60 23.14 -0.80
CA SER A 77 10.39 22.28 0.09
C SER A 77 11.86 22.27 -0.33
N CYS A 78 12.77 22.26 0.64
CA CYS A 78 14.22 22.26 0.46
C CYS A 78 14.86 21.11 1.27
N GLU A 79 15.95 20.52 0.78
CA GLU A 79 16.70 19.52 1.56
C GLU A 79 17.46 20.21 2.70
N GLY A 80 17.14 19.88 3.95
CA GLY A 80 17.93 20.27 5.12
C GLY A 80 19.35 19.70 5.05
N TYR A 81 20.34 20.45 5.54
CA TYR A 81 21.75 20.22 5.23
C TYR A 81 22.31 18.94 5.88
N GLU A 82 21.90 18.66 7.12
CA GLU A 82 22.23 17.42 7.84
C GLU A 82 21.01 16.51 8.03
N SER A 83 19.86 17.05 8.44
CA SER A 83 18.61 16.32 8.69
C SER A 83 17.42 16.94 7.96
N SER A 84 16.20 16.41 8.12
CA SER A 84 14.96 17.03 7.60
C SER A 84 14.45 18.19 8.47
N GLU A 85 14.93 18.31 9.70
CA GLU A 85 14.50 19.28 10.73
C GLU A 85 15.48 20.45 10.87
N ASP A 86 16.54 20.46 10.05
CA ASP A 86 17.61 21.45 10.06
C ASP A 86 17.13 22.82 9.53
N GLN A 87 17.44 23.88 10.25
CA GLN A 87 17.19 25.26 9.81
C GLN A 87 18.09 25.65 8.63
N TYR A 88 19.23 24.97 8.46
CA TYR A 88 20.11 25.12 7.31
C TYR A 88 19.69 24.14 6.21
N VAL A 89 19.61 24.65 4.97
CA VAL A 89 19.29 23.88 3.77
C VAL A 89 20.45 23.85 2.78
N LEU A 90 20.48 22.80 1.96
CA LEU A 90 21.44 22.61 0.88
C LEU A 90 21.19 23.61 -0.26
N ARG A 91 22.26 24.26 -0.75
CA ARG A 91 22.15 25.27 -1.81
C ARG A 91 21.70 24.63 -3.13
N GLY A 92 20.55 25.06 -3.63
CA GLY A 92 19.96 24.55 -4.89
C GLY A 92 19.03 23.36 -4.72
N SER A 93 18.75 22.94 -3.48
CA SER A 93 17.90 21.77 -3.20
C SER A 93 16.40 22.08 -3.16
N CYS A 94 16.03 23.36 -3.20
CA CYS A 94 14.64 23.78 -3.12
C CYS A 94 13.87 23.48 -4.43
N GLY A 95 12.67 22.92 -4.29
CA GLY A 95 11.70 22.73 -5.36
C GLY A 95 10.31 23.23 -4.96
N LEU A 96 9.41 23.27 -5.94
CA LEU A 96 8.01 23.67 -5.79
C LEU A 96 7.10 22.59 -6.39
N GLU A 97 6.25 22.02 -5.55
CA GLU A 97 5.09 21.24 -5.98
C GLU A 97 3.87 22.14 -6.10
N TYR A 98 3.06 21.97 -7.15
CA TYR A 98 1.87 22.78 -7.38
C TYR A 98 0.71 21.99 -7.95
N ASN A 99 -0.51 22.40 -7.59
CA ASN A 99 -1.73 22.05 -8.31
C ASN A 99 -2.05 23.13 -9.34
N LEU A 100 -2.50 22.71 -10.52
CA LEU A 100 -3.04 23.61 -11.54
C LEU A 100 -4.57 23.49 -11.56
N ASP A 101 -5.24 24.59 -11.27
CA ASP A 101 -6.70 24.67 -11.24
C ASP A 101 -7.22 25.55 -12.36
N TYR A 102 -8.42 25.26 -12.85
CA TYR A 102 -9.12 26.21 -13.70
C TYR A 102 -9.62 27.42 -12.88
N THR A 103 -9.59 28.60 -13.47
CA THR A 103 -10.36 29.75 -12.99
C THR A 103 -11.84 29.55 -13.33
N GLU A 104 -12.74 30.37 -12.77
CA GLU A 104 -14.15 30.40 -13.18
C GLU A 104 -14.29 30.68 -14.67
N LEU A 105 -13.45 31.58 -15.22
CA LEU A 105 -13.36 31.84 -16.64
C LEU A 105 -12.85 30.62 -17.41
N GLY A 106 -11.86 29.87 -16.89
CA GLY A 106 -11.35 28.65 -17.50
C GLY A 106 -12.40 27.54 -17.59
N LEU A 107 -13.17 27.32 -16.51
CA LEU A 107 -14.28 26.37 -16.49
C LEU A 107 -15.38 26.76 -17.51
N GLN A 108 -15.70 28.06 -17.62
CA GLN A 108 -16.61 28.58 -18.65
C GLN A 108 -16.00 28.51 -20.06
N LYS A 109 -14.66 28.56 -20.17
CA LYS A 109 -13.86 28.56 -21.41
C LYS A 109 -13.15 27.24 -21.70
N LEU A 110 -13.77 26.12 -21.32
CA LEU A 110 -13.53 24.84 -22.03
C LEU A 110 -13.89 24.93 -23.54
N LYS A 111 -14.43 26.08 -23.96
CA LYS A 111 -14.31 26.65 -25.31
C LYS A 111 -13.29 27.81 -25.30
N GLU A 112 -12.12 27.56 -25.89
CA GLU A 112 -10.87 28.35 -25.75
C GLU A 112 -11.00 29.87 -25.92
N SER A 113 -10.15 30.63 -25.21
CA SER A 113 -9.92 32.06 -25.48
C SER A 113 -8.59 32.51 -24.86
N GLY A 114 -7.50 32.26 -25.60
CA GLY A 114 -6.12 32.51 -25.16
C GLY A 114 -5.82 33.99 -24.86
N LYS A 115 -5.73 34.31 -23.57
CA LYS A 115 -5.32 35.60 -23.01
C LYS A 115 -4.62 35.30 -21.69
N GLN A 116 -3.51 35.95 -21.39
CA GLN A 116 -2.73 35.65 -20.17
C GLN A 116 -2.96 36.69 -19.05
N HIS A 117 -2.88 36.26 -17.79
CA HIS A 117 -2.80 37.16 -16.64
C HIS A 117 -1.87 36.59 -15.55
N GLY A 118 -1.13 37.47 -14.85
CA GLY A 118 -0.27 37.07 -13.75
C GLY A 118 -1.07 36.74 -12.49
N PHE A 119 -0.94 35.53 -11.97
CA PHE A 119 -1.57 35.06 -10.73
C PHE A 119 -0.53 34.95 -9.61
N ALA A 120 -0.94 35.17 -8.36
CA ALA A 120 -0.09 35.08 -7.17
C ALA A 120 -0.66 34.06 -6.19
N SER A 121 0.17 33.11 -5.76
CA SER A 121 -0.20 32.11 -4.75
C SER A 121 0.73 32.19 -3.55
N PHE A 122 0.16 32.02 -2.36
CA PHE A 122 0.91 31.78 -1.13
C PHE A 122 1.07 30.26 -0.97
N SER A 123 2.29 29.80 -0.71
CA SER A 123 2.64 28.39 -0.63
C SER A 123 2.82 27.93 0.81
N ASP A 124 2.23 26.80 1.16
CA ASP A 124 2.49 26.13 2.44
C ASP A 124 3.93 25.56 2.42
N TYR A 125 4.70 25.75 3.48
CA TYR A 125 5.99 25.05 3.61
C TYR A 125 5.76 23.64 4.16
N TYR A 126 6.49 22.63 3.65
CA TYR A 126 6.32 21.24 4.09
C TYR A 126 7.66 20.55 4.37
N TYR A 127 7.81 20.10 5.62
CA TYR A 127 8.91 19.24 6.07
C TYR A 127 8.62 17.79 5.68
N LYS A 128 9.51 17.19 4.87
CA LYS A 128 9.38 15.82 4.37
C LYS A 128 9.61 14.80 5.50
N TRP A 129 8.53 14.33 6.15
CA TRP A 129 8.57 13.14 7.00
C TRP A 129 8.66 11.87 6.15
N SER A 130 9.64 11.03 6.44
CA SER A 130 9.90 9.79 5.69
C SER A 130 8.95 8.66 6.12
N SER A 131 7.74 8.64 5.57
CA SER A 131 6.91 7.43 5.51
C SER A 131 6.62 7.08 4.05
N ALA A 132 7.50 6.28 3.48
CA ALA A 132 7.22 5.56 2.27
C ALA A 132 6.21 4.45 2.59
N ASP A 133 4.92 4.73 2.40
CA ASP A 133 3.88 3.71 2.25
C ASP A 133 2.77 4.25 1.35
N SER A 134 2.96 4.06 0.03
CA SER A 134 1.88 4.15 -0.94
C SER A 134 0.96 2.94 -0.75
N CYS A 135 0.12 2.98 0.28
CA CYS A 135 -0.88 1.95 0.55
C CYS A 135 -1.85 1.85 -0.64
N ASN A 136 -1.61 0.83 -1.47
CA ASN A 136 -2.48 0.45 -2.58
C ASN A 136 -3.89 0.14 -2.07
N MET A 137 -4.80 1.13 -2.13
CA MET A 137 -6.23 0.95 -1.83
C MET A 137 -6.86 -0.22 -2.63
N SER A 138 -6.32 -0.48 -3.83
CA SER A 138 -6.65 -1.64 -4.66
C SER A 138 -6.37 -2.99 -3.98
N GLY A 139 -5.29 -3.11 -3.19
CA GLY A 139 -4.85 -4.36 -2.58
C GLY A 139 -5.77 -4.87 -1.46
N LEU A 140 -6.36 -3.96 -0.67
CA LEU A 140 -7.36 -4.35 0.33
C LEU A 140 -8.65 -4.84 -0.34
N ILE A 141 -9.08 -4.18 -1.42
CA ILE A 141 -10.27 -4.57 -2.18
C ILE A 141 -10.09 -5.95 -2.81
N THR A 142 -8.94 -6.25 -3.42
CA THR A 142 -8.68 -7.58 -3.99
C THR A 142 -8.62 -8.68 -2.92
N ILE A 143 -8.01 -8.44 -1.76
CA ILE A 143 -8.01 -9.40 -0.64
C ILE A 143 -9.44 -9.67 -0.15
N VAL A 144 -10.27 -8.63 0.05
CA VAL A 144 -11.67 -8.80 0.49
C VAL A 144 -12.49 -9.58 -0.53
N VAL A 145 -12.32 -9.32 -1.83
CA VAL A 145 -13.01 -10.08 -2.89
C VAL A 145 -12.57 -11.55 -2.90
N LEU A 146 -11.27 -11.83 -2.80
CA LEU A 146 -10.76 -13.21 -2.76
C LEU A 146 -11.26 -14.00 -1.54
N LEU A 147 -11.30 -13.37 -0.36
CA LEU A 147 -11.87 -13.99 0.84
C LEU A 147 -13.38 -14.24 0.71
N GLY A 148 -14.12 -13.32 0.08
CA GLY A 148 -15.54 -13.50 -0.22
C GLY A 148 -15.79 -14.69 -1.16
N ILE A 149 -15.03 -14.81 -2.24
CA ILE A 149 -15.10 -15.95 -3.18
C ILE A 149 -14.77 -17.25 -2.45
N ALA A 150 -13.69 -17.29 -1.65
CA ALA A 150 -13.30 -18.47 -0.89
C ALA A 150 -14.38 -18.91 0.13
N PHE A 151 -15.04 -17.96 0.81
CA PHE A 151 -16.15 -18.25 1.72
C PHE A 151 -17.38 -18.83 1.01
N VAL A 152 -17.73 -18.28 -0.17
CA VAL A 152 -18.82 -18.80 -1.00
C VAL A 152 -18.50 -20.22 -1.49
N VAL A 153 -17.27 -20.48 -1.95
CA VAL A 153 -16.83 -21.84 -2.34
C VAL A 153 -16.87 -22.79 -1.15
N TYR A 154 -16.40 -22.39 0.03
CA TYR A 154 -16.48 -23.19 1.24
C TYR A 154 -17.93 -23.54 1.64
N LYS A 155 -18.86 -22.58 1.51
CA LYS A 155 -20.27 -22.82 1.82
C LYS A 155 -21.00 -23.67 0.78
N LEU A 156 -20.66 -23.54 -0.51
CA LEU A 156 -21.32 -24.29 -1.58
C LEU A 156 -20.75 -25.70 -1.79
N PHE A 157 -19.47 -25.94 -1.49
CA PHE A 157 -18.79 -27.20 -1.82
C PHE A 157 -18.22 -27.98 -0.62
N LEU A 158 -18.05 -27.36 0.55
CA LEU A 158 -17.43 -27.99 1.74
C LEU A 158 -18.31 -27.99 3.00
N SER A 159 -19.51 -27.40 2.94
CA SER A 159 -20.45 -27.34 4.07
C SER A 159 -21.66 -28.29 3.95
N ASP A 160 -21.61 -29.29 3.07
CA ASP A 160 -22.57 -30.40 3.09
C ASP A 160 -21.92 -31.62 3.77
N GLY A 161 -22.22 -31.78 5.06
CA GLY A 161 -21.46 -32.66 5.95
C GLY A 161 -22.09 -32.90 7.32
N GLN A 162 -23.40 -32.73 7.46
CA GLN A 162 -24.16 -33.20 8.63
C GLN A 162 -25.51 -33.80 8.21
N TYR A 163 -25.46 -34.99 7.61
CA TYR A 163 -26.58 -35.92 7.67
C TYR A 163 -26.49 -36.74 8.97
N SER A 164 -27.57 -36.71 9.73
CA SER A 164 -27.73 -37.46 10.99
C SER A 164 -27.53 -38.97 10.79
N PRO A 165 -26.93 -39.70 11.75
CA PRO A 165 -26.78 -41.14 11.63
C PRO A 165 -28.14 -41.87 11.73
N PRO A 166 -28.49 -42.74 10.77
CA PRO A 166 -29.66 -43.62 10.87
C PRO A 166 -29.43 -44.77 11.88
N PRO A 167 -30.49 -45.49 12.31
CA PRO A 167 -30.46 -46.30 13.52
C PRO A 167 -29.85 -47.71 13.37
N TYR A 168 -29.49 -48.27 14.53
CA TYR A 168 -29.55 -49.69 14.98
C TYR A 168 -30.34 -50.64 14.02
N SER A 169 -29.96 -51.89 13.70
CA SER A 169 -28.85 -52.78 14.11
C SER A 169 -28.98 -54.14 13.41
N GLU A 170 -27.90 -54.90 13.23
CA GLU A 170 -27.93 -56.38 13.30
C GLU A 170 -26.54 -56.89 13.74
N TYR A 171 -26.47 -57.94 14.57
CA TYR A 171 -25.28 -58.36 15.36
C TYR A 171 -24.95 -59.88 15.11
N PRO A 172 -23.95 -60.54 15.75
CA PRO A 172 -23.08 -61.59 15.18
C PRO A 172 -23.37 -62.95 15.88
N PRO A 173 -22.46 -63.71 16.56
CA PRO A 173 -21.02 -64.04 16.43
C PRO A 173 -20.78 -65.57 16.42
N PHE A 174 -19.53 -66.01 16.70
CA PHE A 174 -19.04 -67.23 17.40
C PHE A 174 -17.65 -67.61 16.81
N SER A 175 -16.64 -68.08 17.56
CA SER A 175 -16.72 -68.88 18.80
C SER A 175 -15.82 -68.40 19.96
N HIS A 176 -16.25 -68.73 21.18
CA HIS A 176 -15.64 -68.32 22.46
C HIS A 176 -14.64 -69.34 23.03
N ARG A 177 -13.79 -68.86 23.95
CA ARG A 177 -13.48 -69.52 25.24
C ARG A 177 -13.10 -68.43 26.26
N TYR A 178 -13.58 -68.41 27.51
CA TYR A 178 -14.17 -69.45 28.35
C TYR A 178 -15.39 -68.95 29.16
N GLN A 179 -16.47 -69.74 29.20
CA GLN A 179 -17.21 -70.26 30.37
C GLN A 179 -18.49 -70.98 29.84
N ARG A 180 -19.21 -71.86 30.56
CA ARG A 180 -18.84 -73.11 31.28
C ARG A 180 -20.16 -73.90 31.48
N PHE A 181 -20.14 -75.25 31.44
CA PHE A 181 -21.31 -76.17 31.55
C PHE A 181 -22.26 -76.18 30.31
N THR A 182 -22.86 -77.28 29.81
CA THR A 182 -22.70 -78.73 30.08
C THR A 182 -23.22 -79.63 28.93
N ASN A 183 -22.60 -80.80 28.78
CA ASN A 183 -23.16 -82.11 28.34
C ASN A 183 -23.91 -82.30 27.00
N SER A 184 -23.31 -83.11 26.12
CA SER A 184 -23.90 -84.35 25.56
C SER A 184 -22.78 -85.27 25.04
N ALA A 185 -22.93 -86.60 25.17
CA ALA A 185 -21.89 -87.62 24.88
C ALA A 185 -21.71 -87.87 23.36
N GLY A 186 -20.51 -88.11 22.82
CA GLY A 186 -19.70 -89.35 22.86
C GLY A 186 -19.47 -89.85 21.40
N PRO A 187 -18.76 -90.95 21.06
CA PRO A 187 -17.83 -91.85 21.77
C PRO A 187 -16.36 -91.84 21.18
N PRO A 188 -15.40 -92.71 21.61
CA PRO A 188 -13.94 -92.44 21.50
C PRO A 188 -13.09 -93.42 20.58
N PRO A 189 -11.80 -93.79 20.85
CA PRO A 189 -10.61 -93.46 20.01
C PRO A 189 -9.84 -94.70 19.42
N PRO A 190 -8.71 -94.56 18.66
CA PRO A 190 -7.30 -94.46 19.17
C PRO A 190 -6.35 -93.60 18.27
N GLY A 191 -5.01 -93.48 18.41
CA GLY A 191 -4.07 -93.81 19.50
C GLY A 191 -2.57 -94.02 19.11
N PHE A 192 -1.71 -92.97 19.24
CA PHE A 192 -0.21 -92.94 19.30
C PHE A 192 0.67 -93.32 18.09
N LYS A 193 1.76 -92.54 17.85
CA LYS A 193 3.19 -92.97 17.68
C LYS A 193 4.15 -91.75 17.54
N SER A 194 5.47 -92.02 17.62
CA SER A 194 6.55 -91.10 18.01
C SER A 194 7.76 -91.13 17.06
N GLU A 195 8.79 -90.30 17.37
CA GLU A 195 10.19 -90.27 16.89
C GLU A 195 10.54 -89.31 15.73
N PHE A 196 11.39 -88.31 16.03
CA PHE A 196 12.77 -88.21 15.51
C PHE A 196 13.63 -87.33 16.46
N THR A 197 14.94 -87.54 16.48
CA THR A 197 15.88 -87.19 17.58
C THR A 197 16.58 -85.82 17.49
N GLY A 198 17.20 -85.38 18.60
CA GLY A 198 18.10 -84.20 18.68
C GLY A 198 19.54 -84.49 18.18
N PRO A 199 20.64 -84.04 18.84
CA PRO A 199 20.72 -83.23 20.08
C PRO A 199 21.89 -82.18 20.19
N GLN A 200 21.85 -81.41 21.30
CA GLN A 200 22.97 -81.06 22.21
C GLN A 200 24.07 -79.98 21.97
N ASN A 201 24.39 -79.33 23.11
CA ASN A 201 25.65 -78.70 23.57
C ASN A 201 26.09 -77.36 22.94
N THR A 202 26.76 -76.45 23.67
CA THR A 202 27.31 -76.49 25.06
C THR A 202 26.76 -75.36 25.94
#